data_AF-A0A924ZHU3-F1
#
_entry.id   AF-A0A924ZHU3-F1
#
_cell.length_a   1.000
_cell.length_b   1.000
_cell.length_c   1.000
_cell.angle_alpha   90.00
_cell.angle_beta   90.00
_cell.angle_gamma   90.00
#
_symmetry.space_group_name_H-M   'P 1'
#
loop_
_entity.id
_entity.type
_entity.pdbx_description
1 polymer ?
#
loop_
_entity_poly.entity_id
_entity_poly.type
_entity_poly.pdbx_seq_one_letter_code
_entity_poly.pdbx_strand_id
1 'polypeptide(L)'
;MMQQIWKSFPRILEQRINQLLDEAQPNSLKAFQLYKTCQAEKLWQESFEKFQLHLQDYCSLPRIERTKGQFDRYLDRPMDASIYENFHLNFRTAQIHAGSVRNLASWTHQLMRVNLQTDDEAVSISTLEKTLNRLTQPGPLNKNLNLEFSDFCETWKSVVAPFISIPNQKRFEELLAELHALDI
;
A
#
# COMPACT_ATOMS: atom_id res chain seq x y z
N MET A 1 -21.44 15.09 -8.12
CA MET A 1 -20.75 14.10 -7.27
C MET A 1 -19.59 13.42 -8.01
N MET A 2 -19.83 12.70 -9.12
CA MET A 2 -18.77 12.04 -9.91
C MET A 2 -17.68 12.99 -10.43
N GLN A 3 -18.05 14.17 -10.95
CA GLN A 3 -17.08 15.18 -11.42
C GLN A 3 -16.22 15.77 -10.28
N GLN A 4 -16.76 15.88 -9.06
CA GLN A 4 -15.99 16.34 -7.90
C GLN A 4 -15.00 15.26 -7.44
N ILE A 5 -15.43 13.99 -7.43
CA ILE A 5 -14.54 12.86 -7.14
C ILE A 5 -13.42 12.78 -8.18
N TRP A 6 -13.71 13.02 -9.45
CA TRP A 6 -12.70 13.05 -10.51
C TRP A 6 -11.68 14.18 -10.31
N LYS A 7 -12.14 15.39 -9.96
CA LYS A 7 -11.23 16.50 -9.66
C LYS A 7 -10.30 16.23 -8.47
N SER A 8 -10.72 15.41 -7.52
CA SER A 8 -9.90 15.00 -6.38
C SER A 8 -9.27 13.62 -6.55
N PHE A 9 -9.36 13.03 -7.75
CA PHE A 9 -8.94 11.65 -7.99
C PHE A 9 -7.46 11.42 -7.64
N PRO A 10 -6.49 12.26 -8.07
CA PRO A 10 -5.08 12.08 -7.71
C PRO A 10 -4.86 11.95 -6.21
N ARG A 11 -5.34 12.94 -5.45
CA ARG A 11 -5.26 12.99 -4.00
C ARG A 11 -5.95 11.81 -3.32
N ILE A 12 -7.15 11.42 -3.78
CA ILE A 12 -7.88 10.29 -3.18
C ILE A 12 -7.16 8.98 -3.48
N LEU A 13 -6.62 8.80 -4.69
CA LEU A 13 -5.87 7.61 -5.04
C LEU A 13 -4.60 7.49 -4.19
N GLU A 14 -3.84 8.58 -4.06
CA GLU A 14 -2.65 8.65 -3.19
C GLU A 14 -2.98 8.25 -1.76
N GLN A 15 -4.04 8.85 -1.19
CA GLN A 15 -4.51 8.53 0.16
C GLN A 15 -4.87 7.05 0.30
N ARG A 16 -5.63 6.51 -0.66
CA ARG A 16 -6.03 5.10 -0.65
C ARG A 16 -4.87 4.14 -0.79
N ILE A 17 -3.86 4.46 -1.60
CA ILE A 17 -2.64 3.67 -1.72
C ILE A 17 -1.94 3.61 -0.36
N ASN A 18 -1.70 4.75 0.29
CA ASN A 18 -1.01 4.80 1.58
C ASN A 18 -1.82 4.14 2.71
N GLN A 19 -3.16 4.25 2.68
CA GLN A 19 -4.07 3.59 3.62
C GLN A 19 -4.00 2.05 3.55
N LEU A 20 -3.47 1.46 2.48
CA LEU A 20 -3.22 0.01 2.45
C LEU A 20 -2.28 -0.45 3.57
N LEU A 21 -1.38 0.42 4.06
CA LEU A 21 -0.52 0.12 5.21
C LEU A 21 -1.30 0.05 6.53
N ASP A 22 -2.46 0.70 6.61
CA ASP A 22 -3.25 0.73 7.84
C ASP A 22 -3.97 -0.59 8.09
N GLU A 23 -4.27 -1.31 7.02
CA GLU A 23 -4.89 -2.66 7.03
C GLU A 23 -3.85 -3.78 6.96
N ALA A 24 -2.56 -3.43 6.80
CA ALA A 24 -1.51 -4.41 6.57
C ALA A 24 -1.06 -5.13 7.83
N GLN A 25 -0.57 -6.35 7.61
CA GLN A 25 0.18 -7.14 8.59
C GLN A 25 1.68 -7.08 8.27
N PRO A 26 2.58 -7.32 9.24
CA PRO A 26 3.99 -7.53 8.92
C PRO A 26 4.16 -8.79 8.06
N ASN A 27 5.02 -8.73 7.06
CA ASN A 27 5.42 -9.94 6.34
C ASN A 27 6.25 -10.88 7.23
N SER A 28 6.46 -12.12 6.80
CA SER A 28 7.12 -13.16 7.61
C SER A 28 8.50 -12.74 8.11
N LEU A 29 9.28 -12.03 7.29
CA LEU A 29 10.60 -11.54 7.69
C LEU A 29 10.48 -10.48 8.80
N LYS A 30 9.58 -9.51 8.63
CA LYS A 30 9.35 -8.47 9.64
C LYS A 30 8.80 -9.06 10.94
N ALA A 31 7.85 -9.98 10.86
CA ALA A 31 7.29 -10.67 12.02
C ALA A 31 8.38 -11.39 12.82
N PHE A 32 9.28 -12.10 12.14
CA PHE A 32 10.41 -12.78 12.78
C PHE A 32 11.42 -11.81 13.38
N GLN A 33 11.71 -10.69 12.70
CA GLN A 33 12.56 -9.63 13.25
C GLN A 33 11.98 -9.05 14.54
N LEU A 34 10.68 -8.73 14.56
CA LEU A 34 9.99 -8.22 15.75
C LEU A 34 10.06 -9.21 16.91
N TYR A 35 9.81 -10.49 16.64
CA TYR A 35 9.98 -11.55 17.62
C TYR A 35 11.41 -11.57 18.21
N LYS A 36 12.43 -11.52 17.36
CA LYS A 36 13.83 -11.51 17.82
C LYS A 36 14.19 -10.28 18.62
N THR A 37 13.67 -9.11 18.26
CA THR A 37 13.80 -7.90 19.06
C THR A 37 13.15 -8.07 20.43
N CYS A 38 11.92 -8.57 20.50
CA CYS A 38 11.25 -8.82 21.78
C CYS A 38 11.98 -9.85 22.65
N GLN A 39 12.59 -10.89 22.07
CA GLN A 39 13.42 -11.85 22.80
C GLN A 39 14.69 -11.19 23.37
N ALA A 40 15.42 -10.44 22.54
CA ALA A 40 16.65 -9.76 22.95
C ALA A 40 16.40 -8.79 24.11
N GLU A 41 15.25 -8.10 24.06
CA GLU A 41 14.81 -7.14 25.07
C GLU A 41 14.06 -7.80 26.23
N LYS A 42 14.03 -9.12 26.33
CA LYS A 42 13.36 -9.87 27.41
C LYS A 42 11.89 -9.44 27.60
N LEU A 43 11.21 -9.13 26.50
CA LEU A 43 9.77 -8.81 26.45
C LEU A 43 8.93 -10.06 26.15
N TRP A 44 9.56 -11.11 25.63
CA TRP A 44 8.91 -12.34 25.20
C TRP A 44 9.86 -13.54 25.35
N GLN A 45 9.41 -14.61 25.99
CA GLN A 45 10.20 -15.84 26.18
C GLN A 45 9.63 -17.08 25.48
N GLU A 46 8.40 -17.01 24.99
CA GLU A 46 7.72 -18.16 24.38
C GLU A 46 8.11 -18.36 22.90
N SER A 47 7.48 -19.34 22.24
CA SER A 47 7.77 -19.68 20.86
C SER A 47 7.34 -18.61 19.86
N PHE A 48 7.89 -18.69 18.64
CA PHE A 48 7.54 -17.76 17.56
C PHE A 48 6.08 -17.90 17.13
N GLU A 49 5.53 -19.12 17.14
CA GLU A 49 4.14 -19.39 16.76
C GLU A 49 3.17 -18.64 17.67
N LYS A 50 3.42 -18.66 18.99
CA LYS A 50 2.60 -17.91 19.94
C LYS A 50 2.74 -16.41 19.79
N PHE A 51 3.96 -15.92 19.54
CA PHE A 51 4.18 -14.49 19.25
C PHE A 51 3.41 -14.06 17.99
N GLN A 52 3.46 -14.89 16.94
CA GLN A 52 2.80 -14.62 15.68
C GLN A 52 1.28 -14.54 15.83
N LEU A 53 0.67 -15.37 16.68
CA LEU A 53 -0.76 -15.29 16.98
C LEU A 53 -1.12 -13.93 17.59
N HIS A 54 -0.41 -13.48 18.63
CA HIS A 54 -0.68 -12.16 19.23
C HIS A 54 -0.37 -11.00 18.30
N LEU A 55 0.66 -11.14 17.45
CA LEU A 55 0.97 -10.16 16.42
C LEU A 55 -0.16 -10.07 15.38
N GLN A 56 -0.74 -11.20 14.99
CA GLN A 56 -1.90 -11.23 14.09
C GLN A 56 -3.14 -10.61 14.74
N ASP A 57 -3.42 -10.93 15.99
CA ASP A 57 -4.53 -10.34 16.74
C ASP A 57 -4.36 -8.82 16.84
N TYR A 58 -3.15 -8.35 17.15
CA TYR A 58 -2.82 -6.93 17.20
C TYR A 58 -2.95 -6.25 15.83
N CYS A 59 -2.47 -6.89 14.77
CA CYS A 59 -2.56 -6.36 13.41
C CYS A 59 -3.93 -6.57 12.74
N SER A 60 -4.89 -7.22 13.40
CA SER A 60 -6.27 -7.33 12.91
C SER A 60 -7.02 -6.01 13.02
N LEU A 61 -6.60 -5.13 13.93
CA LEU A 61 -7.15 -3.79 14.09
C LEU A 61 -6.56 -2.84 13.03
N PRO A 62 -7.29 -1.78 12.60
CA PRO A 62 -6.71 -0.71 11.80
C PRO A 62 -5.54 -0.03 12.52
N ARG A 63 -4.49 0.36 11.78
CA ARG A 63 -3.29 1.00 12.37
C ARG A 63 -3.60 2.20 13.26
N ILE A 64 -4.59 3.02 12.92
CA ILE A 64 -4.99 4.18 13.73
C ILE A 64 -5.54 3.81 15.11
N GLU A 65 -6.01 2.57 15.28
CA GLU A 65 -6.54 2.03 16.55
C GLU A 65 -5.49 1.23 17.32
N ARG A 66 -4.39 0.85 16.67
CA ARG A 66 -3.28 0.10 17.24
C ARG A 66 -2.48 0.99 18.19
N THR A 67 -2.50 0.65 19.46
CA THR A 67 -1.71 1.35 20.49
C THR A 67 -0.69 0.42 21.09
N LYS A 68 0.49 0.97 21.44
CA LYS A 68 1.52 0.26 22.18
C LYS A 68 0.97 -0.49 23.40
N GLY A 69 0.11 0.18 24.18
CA GLY A 69 -0.50 -0.38 25.38
C GLY A 69 -1.44 -1.57 25.13
N GLN A 70 -1.96 -1.77 23.92
CA GLN A 70 -2.68 -2.99 23.57
C GLN A 70 -1.72 -4.16 23.39
N PHE A 71 -0.60 -3.96 22.69
CA PHE A 71 0.39 -5.02 22.48
C PHE A 71 1.14 -5.38 23.76
N ASP A 72 1.43 -4.38 24.61
CA ASP A 72 2.06 -4.57 25.92
C ASP A 72 1.31 -5.58 26.80
N ARG A 73 0.00 -5.79 26.60
CA ARG A 73 -0.79 -6.78 27.35
C ARG A 73 -0.41 -8.23 27.06
N TYR A 74 0.19 -8.47 25.91
CA TYR A 74 0.68 -9.79 25.53
C TYR A 74 2.12 -10.03 25.97
N LEU A 75 2.86 -8.98 26.32
CA LEU A 75 4.29 -9.07 26.63
C LEU A 75 4.53 -9.35 28.12
N ASP A 76 5.68 -9.93 28.44
CA ASP A 76 6.11 -10.22 29.81
C ASP A 76 6.29 -8.93 30.65
N ARG A 77 6.56 -7.81 29.97
CA ARG A 77 6.67 -6.48 30.55
C ARG A 77 6.36 -5.41 29.49
N PRO A 78 6.00 -4.18 29.89
CA PRO A 78 5.78 -3.08 28.94
C PRO A 78 7.03 -2.84 28.08
N MET A 79 6.81 -2.69 26.78
CA MET A 79 7.86 -2.40 25.81
C MET A 79 8.35 -0.94 25.94
N ASP A 80 9.55 -0.62 25.46
CA ASP A 80 9.97 0.78 25.31
C ASP A 80 9.42 1.42 24.03
N ALA A 81 9.21 2.74 24.06
CA ALA A 81 8.67 3.47 22.90
C ALA A 81 9.55 3.32 21.65
N SER A 82 10.87 3.31 21.80
CA SER A 82 11.83 3.12 20.71
C SER A 82 11.74 1.74 20.06
N ILE A 83 11.41 0.70 20.83
CA ILE A 83 11.19 -0.64 20.29
C ILE A 83 9.86 -0.68 19.56
N TYR A 84 8.83 -0.03 20.10
CA TYR A 84 7.51 0.05 19.49
C TYR A 84 7.53 0.69 18.10
N GLU A 85 8.40 1.68 17.86
CA GLU A 85 8.58 2.26 16.53
C GLU A 85 8.93 1.22 15.45
N ASN A 86 9.61 0.13 15.82
CA ASN A 86 9.89 -0.95 14.88
C ASN A 86 8.64 -1.69 14.40
N PHE A 87 7.51 -1.59 15.11
CA PHE A 87 6.23 -2.20 14.68
C PHE A 87 5.55 -1.41 13.56
N HIS A 88 6.00 -0.17 13.29
CA HIS A 88 5.49 0.58 12.15
C HIS A 88 5.89 -0.10 10.83
N LEU A 89 4.88 -0.30 9.98
CA LEU A 89 5.04 -0.94 8.69
C LEU A 89 5.29 0.07 7.59
N ASN A 90 6.03 -0.38 6.59
CA ASN A 90 6.19 0.27 5.30
C ASN A 90 5.89 -0.76 4.20
N PHE A 91 5.79 -0.36 2.93
CA PHE A 91 5.42 -1.28 1.84
C PHE A 91 6.41 -2.42 1.64
N ARG A 92 7.64 -2.34 2.18
CA ARG A 92 8.64 -3.43 2.13
C ARG A 92 8.46 -4.43 3.26
N THR A 93 8.00 -3.97 4.43
CA THR A 93 7.83 -4.79 5.63
C THR A 93 6.39 -5.24 5.84
N ALA A 94 5.45 -4.65 5.10
CA ALA A 94 4.05 -5.00 5.08
C ALA A 94 3.77 -6.19 4.15
N GLN A 95 2.72 -6.93 4.51
CA GLN A 95 2.01 -7.87 3.68
C GLN A 95 0.64 -7.27 3.40
N ILE A 96 0.48 -6.69 2.21
CA ILE A 96 -0.79 -6.12 1.75
C ILE A 96 -1.68 -7.25 1.24
N HIS A 97 -2.95 -7.25 1.65
CA HIS A 97 -3.91 -8.25 1.18
C HIS A 97 -4.21 -8.06 -0.31
N ALA A 98 -4.08 -9.13 -1.11
CA ALA A 98 -4.30 -9.06 -2.56
C ALA A 98 -5.71 -8.55 -2.92
N GLY A 99 -6.71 -8.89 -2.10
CA GLY A 99 -8.06 -8.36 -2.24
C GLY A 99 -8.15 -6.85 -2.10
N SER A 100 -7.38 -6.23 -1.20
CA SER A 100 -7.36 -4.76 -1.02
C SER A 100 -6.75 -4.08 -2.25
N VAL A 101 -5.67 -4.65 -2.80
CA VAL A 101 -5.07 -4.16 -4.07
C VAL A 101 -6.05 -4.25 -5.22
N ARG A 102 -6.73 -5.39 -5.38
CA ARG A 102 -7.73 -5.60 -6.44
C ARG A 102 -8.94 -4.67 -6.30
N ASN A 103 -9.41 -4.45 -5.08
CA ASN A 103 -10.51 -3.52 -4.80
C ASN A 103 -10.12 -2.08 -5.19
N LEU A 104 -8.91 -1.66 -4.86
CA LEU A 104 -8.39 -0.36 -5.27
C LEU A 104 -8.26 -0.26 -6.79
N ALA A 105 -7.71 -1.29 -7.45
CA ALA A 105 -7.62 -1.35 -8.92
C ALA A 105 -9.00 -1.24 -9.60
N SER A 106 -10.01 -1.95 -9.08
CA SER A 106 -11.37 -1.90 -9.59
C SER A 106 -12.01 -0.52 -9.41
N TRP A 107 -11.80 0.12 -8.25
CA TRP A 107 -12.28 1.48 -8.00
C TRP A 107 -11.62 2.49 -8.94
N THR A 108 -10.31 2.39 -9.12
CA THR A 108 -9.53 3.24 -10.05
C THR A 108 -10.03 3.07 -11.47
N HIS A 109 -10.18 1.81 -11.93
CA HIS A 109 -10.70 1.49 -13.25
C HIS A 109 -12.08 2.11 -13.47
N GLN A 110 -13.01 1.94 -12.52
CA GLN A 110 -14.36 2.46 -12.64
C GLN A 110 -14.39 3.99 -12.76
N LEU A 111 -13.58 4.69 -11.96
CA LEU A 111 -13.50 6.15 -12.04
C LEU A 111 -12.89 6.63 -13.36
N MET A 112 -11.78 6.02 -13.78
CA MET A 112 -11.13 6.36 -15.04
C MET A 112 -12.06 6.08 -16.22
N ARG A 113 -12.69 4.91 -16.28
CA ARG A 113 -13.59 4.52 -17.37
C ARG A 113 -14.78 5.49 -17.51
N VAL A 114 -15.42 5.88 -16.41
CA VAL A 114 -16.58 6.78 -16.49
C VAL A 114 -16.20 8.20 -16.93
N ASN A 115 -15.05 8.72 -16.47
CA ASN A 115 -14.67 10.11 -16.79
C ASN A 115 -13.93 10.22 -18.13
N LEU A 116 -13.14 9.22 -18.50
CA LEU A 116 -12.35 9.22 -19.74
C LEU A 116 -13.09 8.61 -20.92
N GLN A 117 -14.20 7.91 -20.68
CA GLN A 117 -15.00 7.22 -21.70
C GLN A 117 -14.15 6.35 -22.63
N THR A 118 -13.20 5.61 -22.03
CA THR A 118 -12.24 4.76 -22.74
C THR A 118 -12.33 3.31 -22.28
N ASP A 119 -12.17 2.39 -23.21
CA ASP A 119 -12.01 0.95 -22.95
C ASP A 119 -10.56 0.50 -23.26
N ASP A 120 -9.59 1.41 -23.18
CA ASP A 120 -8.17 1.13 -23.41
C ASP A 120 -7.62 0.11 -22.40
N GLU A 121 -6.81 -0.83 -22.88
CA GLU A 121 -6.12 -1.84 -22.07
C GLU A 121 -5.16 -1.19 -21.05
N ALA A 122 -4.66 0.01 -21.36
CA ALA A 122 -3.87 0.81 -20.42
C ALA A 122 -4.64 1.13 -19.12
N VAL A 123 -5.97 1.20 -19.18
CA VAL A 123 -6.86 1.50 -18.05
C VAL A 123 -7.52 0.23 -17.51
N SER A 124 -7.16 -0.97 -18.01
CA SER A 124 -7.77 -2.22 -17.56
C SER A 124 -7.49 -2.49 -16.07
N ILE A 125 -8.42 -3.18 -15.40
CA ILE A 125 -8.25 -3.59 -13.99
C ILE A 125 -6.93 -4.36 -13.83
N SER A 126 -6.56 -5.20 -14.79
CA SER A 126 -5.34 -5.99 -14.74
C SER A 126 -4.07 -5.13 -14.79
N THR A 127 -4.06 -4.09 -15.62
CA THR A 127 -2.96 -3.12 -15.72
C THR A 127 -2.82 -2.30 -14.44
N LEU A 128 -3.94 -1.84 -13.90
CA LEU A 128 -3.98 -1.08 -12.65
C LEU A 128 -3.57 -1.94 -11.45
N GLU A 129 -4.00 -3.19 -11.39
CA GLU A 129 -3.60 -4.15 -10.37
C GLU A 129 -2.10 -4.45 -10.43
N LYS A 130 -1.54 -4.63 -11.64
CA LYS A 130 -0.07 -4.77 -11.82
C LYS A 130 0.68 -3.52 -11.35
N THR A 131 0.15 -2.34 -11.65
CA THR A 131 0.71 -1.04 -11.25
C THR A 131 0.74 -0.92 -9.72
N LEU A 132 -0.39 -1.16 -9.08
CA LEU A 132 -0.51 -1.10 -7.62
C LEU A 132 0.36 -2.16 -6.94
N ASN A 133 0.42 -3.39 -7.47
CA ASN A 133 1.30 -4.42 -6.92
C ASN A 133 2.78 -3.99 -6.95
N ARG A 134 3.25 -3.36 -8.04
CA ARG A 134 4.63 -2.83 -8.13
C ARG A 134 4.90 -1.73 -7.09
N LEU A 135 3.92 -0.88 -6.80
CA LEU A 135 4.02 0.16 -5.76
C LEU A 135 4.04 -0.43 -4.35
N THR A 136 3.14 -1.38 -4.09
CA THR A 136 2.92 -1.95 -2.76
C THR A 136 3.90 -3.08 -2.42
N GLN A 137 4.70 -3.53 -3.38
CA GLN A 137 5.78 -4.50 -3.22
C GLN A 137 7.08 -3.95 -3.82
N PRO A 138 7.60 -2.83 -3.27
CA PRO A 138 8.71 -2.10 -3.86
C PRO A 138 10.01 -2.90 -3.77
N GLY A 139 10.85 -2.76 -4.80
CA GLY A 139 12.21 -3.27 -4.78
C GLY A 139 13.10 -2.58 -3.73
N PRO A 140 14.35 -3.06 -3.52
CA PRO A 140 15.25 -2.54 -2.48
C PRO A 140 15.59 -1.05 -2.60
N LEU A 141 15.62 -0.51 -3.82
CA LEU A 141 15.96 0.88 -4.11
C LEU A 141 14.74 1.79 -4.27
N ASN A 142 13.53 1.22 -4.26
CA ASN A 142 12.31 1.98 -4.48
C ASN A 142 11.79 2.57 -3.16
N LYS A 143 11.11 3.70 -3.28
CA LYS A 143 10.34 4.34 -2.20
C LYS A 143 9.35 3.33 -1.60
N ASN A 144 9.24 3.32 -0.28
CA ASN A 144 8.45 2.34 0.47
C ASN A 144 7.48 2.95 1.49
N LEU A 145 7.41 4.28 1.56
CA LEU A 145 6.54 5.06 2.44
C LEU A 145 6.11 6.33 1.73
N ASN A 146 4.95 6.87 2.15
CA ASN A 146 4.41 8.15 1.70
C ASN A 146 4.42 8.26 0.17
N LEU A 147 3.88 7.24 -0.50
CA LEU A 147 3.79 7.23 -1.96
C LEU A 147 2.95 8.42 -2.42
N GLU A 148 3.39 9.07 -3.48
CA GLU A 148 2.73 10.21 -4.10
C GLU A 148 1.96 9.76 -5.34
N PHE A 149 1.05 10.60 -5.83
CA PHE A 149 0.39 10.33 -7.10
C PHE A 149 1.38 10.21 -8.28
N SER A 150 2.49 10.96 -8.24
CA SER A 150 3.60 10.87 -9.20
C SER A 150 4.20 9.46 -9.26
N ASP A 151 4.43 8.82 -8.11
CA ASP A 151 4.93 7.44 -8.03
C ASP A 151 4.00 6.46 -8.76
N PHE A 152 2.68 6.68 -8.64
CA PHE A 152 1.68 5.90 -9.37
C PHE A 152 1.77 6.11 -10.88
N CYS A 153 1.83 7.37 -11.35
CA CYS A 153 1.94 7.69 -12.78
C CYS A 153 3.19 7.08 -13.42
N GLU A 154 4.35 7.19 -12.77
CA GLU A 154 5.61 6.63 -13.27
C GLU A 154 5.55 5.10 -13.33
N THR A 155 5.03 4.46 -12.28
CA THR A 155 4.87 3.01 -12.25
C THR A 155 3.88 2.56 -13.32
N TRP A 156 2.77 3.27 -13.50
CA TRP A 156 1.77 2.96 -14.50
C TRP A 156 2.34 3.05 -15.92
N LYS A 157 3.09 4.13 -16.21
CA LYS A 157 3.82 4.28 -17.47
C LYS A 157 4.76 3.11 -17.73
N SER A 158 5.50 2.67 -16.71
CA SER A 158 6.42 1.52 -16.82
C SER A 158 5.69 0.18 -17.06
N VAL A 159 4.46 0.04 -16.56
CA VAL A 159 3.64 -1.16 -16.75
C VAL A 159 3.06 -1.17 -18.16
N VAL A 160 2.58 -0.02 -18.65
CA VAL A 160 1.89 0.13 -19.94
C VAL A 160 2.84 0.13 -21.14
N ALA A 161 4.03 0.70 -20.99
CA ALA A 161 5.00 0.88 -22.08
C ALA A 161 5.28 -0.37 -22.94
N PRO A 162 5.37 -1.60 -22.39
CA PRO A 162 5.67 -2.80 -23.18
C PRO A 162 4.57 -3.23 -24.15
N PHE A 163 3.33 -2.76 -24.01
CA PHE A 163 2.19 -3.23 -24.79
C PHE A 163 1.35 -2.13 -25.44
N ILE A 164 1.75 -0.86 -25.29
CA ILE A 164 1.08 0.26 -25.96
C ILE A 164 1.69 0.49 -27.35
N SER A 165 0.83 0.65 -28.36
CA SER A 165 1.27 1.04 -29.70
C SER A 165 1.67 2.53 -29.71
N ILE A 166 2.55 2.94 -30.64
CA ILE A 166 3.02 4.34 -30.75
C ILE A 166 1.85 5.36 -30.83
N PRO A 167 0.78 5.13 -31.62
CA PRO A 167 -0.38 6.04 -31.63
C PRO A 167 -1.06 6.16 -30.27
N ASN A 168 -1.15 5.05 -29.53
CA ASN A 168 -1.77 5.01 -28.21
C ASN A 168 -0.84 5.60 -27.13
N GLN A 169 0.48 5.60 -27.35
CA GLN A 169 1.44 6.21 -26.45
C GLN A 169 1.22 7.72 -26.30
N LYS A 170 0.96 8.43 -27.42
CA LYS A 170 0.65 9.86 -27.37
C LYS A 170 -0.63 10.13 -26.57
N ARG A 171 -1.68 9.32 -26.79
CA ARG A 171 -2.94 9.43 -26.05
C ARG A 171 -2.76 9.17 -24.55
N PHE A 172 -1.90 8.21 -24.21
CA PHE A 172 -1.55 7.91 -22.82
C PHE A 172 -0.75 9.04 -22.16
N GLU A 173 0.16 9.69 -22.89
CA GLU A 173 0.88 10.85 -22.37
C GLU A 173 -0.03 12.07 -22.17
N GLU A 174 -0.98 12.31 -23.08
CA GLU A 174 -2.05 13.31 -22.88
C GLU A 174 -2.87 13.00 -21.63
N LEU A 175 -3.24 11.74 -21.42
CA LEU A 175 -3.98 11.32 -20.22
C LEU A 175 -3.18 11.57 -18.93
N LEU A 176 -1.89 11.24 -18.91
CA LEU A 176 -1.04 11.54 -17.75
C LEU A 176 -0.97 13.05 -17.49
N ALA A 177 -0.87 13.87 -18.54
CA ALA A 177 -0.89 15.32 -18.40
C ALA A 177 -2.23 15.85 -17.86
N GLU A 178 -3.35 15.31 -18.34
CA GLU A 178 -4.70 15.62 -17.82
C GLU A 178 -4.80 15.27 -16.33
N LEU A 179 -4.30 14.11 -15.91
CA LEU A 179 -4.32 13.68 -14.51
C LEU A 179 -3.42 14.53 -13.61
N HIS A 180 -2.22 14.89 -14.08
CA HIS A 180 -1.33 15.80 -13.34
C HIS A 180 -1.94 17.19 -13.16
N ALA A 181 -2.71 17.68 -14.13
CA ALA A 181 -3.41 18.97 -13.99
C ALA A 181 -4.50 18.95 -12.90
N LEU A 182 -4.98 17.77 -12.49
CA LEU A 182 -5.93 17.60 -11.38
C LEU A 182 -5.24 17.52 -10.01
N ASP A 183 -3.92 17.38 -9.98
CA ASP A 183 -3.11 17.22 -8.76
C ASP A 183 -2.66 18.58 -8.16
N ILE A 184 -3.17 19.69 -8.72
CA ILE A 184 -2.94 21.09 -8.31
C ILE A 184 -4.11 21.57 -7.44
#